data_AF-A0A554J5R8-F1
#
_entry.id   AF-A0A554J5R8-F1
#
_cell.length_a   1.000
_cell.length_b   1.000
_cell.length_c   1.000
_cell.angle_alpha   90.00
_cell.angle_beta   90.00
_cell.angle_gamma   90.00
#
_symmetry.space_group_name_H-M   'P 1'
#
loop_
_entity.id
_entity.type
_entity.pdbx_description
1 polymer ?
#
loop_
_entity_poly.entity_id
_entity_poly.type
_entity_poly.pdbx_seq_one_letter_code
_entity_poly.pdbx_strand_id
1 'polypeptide(L)'
;KIAKIEKSKILKLYIPLSLAKAVGSIFDVIQKFGITMPLSSQRVKFLTENRRYSIDKVRTVLGFNPKIGLEEGLKRTYKWYKENRHL
;
A
#
# COMPACT_ATOMS: atom_id res chain seq x y z
N LYS A 1 -7.29 -7.62 -0.61
CA LYS A 1 -8.61 -6.95 -0.42
C LYS A 1 -8.93 -5.99 -1.57
N ILE A 2 -8.00 -5.13 -1.98
CA ILE A 2 -8.18 -4.20 -3.12
C ILE A 2 -8.52 -4.91 -4.43
N ALA A 3 -7.76 -5.91 -4.85
CA ALA A 3 -8.07 -6.66 -6.08
C ALA A 3 -9.43 -7.38 -6.06
N LYS A 4 -9.99 -7.69 -4.88
CA LYS A 4 -11.37 -8.21 -4.77
C LYS A 4 -12.40 -7.12 -5.07
N ILE A 5 -12.11 -5.87 -4.71
CA ILE A 5 -12.95 -4.69 -5.01
C ILE A 5 -12.88 -4.37 -6.50
N GLU A 6 -11.67 -4.44 -7.07
CA GLU A 6 -11.40 -4.17 -8.49
C GLU A 6 -11.88 -5.30 -9.42
N LYS A 7 -12.02 -6.52 -8.89
CA LYS A 7 -12.25 -7.79 -9.62
C LYS A 7 -11.12 -8.18 -10.58
N SER A 8 -9.91 -7.72 -10.32
CA SER A 8 -8.72 -8.00 -11.14
C SER A 8 -8.07 -9.35 -10.79
N LYS A 9 -7.59 -10.07 -11.81
CA LYS A 9 -6.82 -11.30 -11.64
C LYS A 9 -5.38 -10.94 -11.21
N ILE A 10 -4.92 -11.46 -10.08
CA ILE A 10 -3.55 -11.22 -9.58
C ILE A 10 -2.68 -12.45 -9.83
N LEU A 11 -1.48 -12.24 -10.38
CA LEU A 11 -0.40 -13.22 -10.37
C LEU A 11 0.28 -13.23 -9.00
N LYS A 12 0.23 -14.34 -8.27
CA LYS A 12 0.88 -14.51 -6.97
C LYS A 12 2.26 -15.14 -7.14
N LEU A 13 3.27 -14.32 -7.44
CA LEU A 13 4.67 -14.76 -7.51
C LEU A 13 5.36 -14.49 -6.17
N TYR A 14 6.15 -15.45 -5.69
CA TYR A 14 7.02 -15.25 -4.53
C TYR A 14 8.39 -14.74 -4.99
N ILE A 15 8.79 -13.58 -4.49
CA ILE A 15 10.06 -12.94 -4.83
C ILE A 15 10.92 -12.86 -3.55
N PRO A 16 12.16 -13.38 -3.55
CA PRO A 16 13.06 -13.25 -2.41
C PRO A 16 13.34 -11.79 -2.05
N LEU A 17 13.41 -11.49 -0.76
CA LEU A 17 13.59 -10.12 -0.27
C LEU A 17 14.91 -9.47 -0.73
N SER A 18 15.98 -10.25 -0.83
CA SER A 18 17.28 -9.79 -1.32
C SER A 18 17.19 -9.28 -2.76
N LEU A 19 16.51 -10.04 -3.63
CA LEU A 19 16.30 -9.66 -5.03
C LEU A 19 15.42 -8.41 -5.13
N ALA A 20 14.32 -8.34 -4.37
CA ALA A 20 13.45 -7.17 -4.34
C ALA A 20 14.21 -5.90 -3.90
N LYS A 21 15.09 -6.01 -2.90
CA LYS A 21 15.95 -4.90 -2.44
C LYS A 21 16.94 -4.47 -3.52
N ALA A 22 17.58 -5.42 -4.22
CA ALA A 22 18.52 -5.12 -5.29
C ALA A 22 17.84 -4.35 -6.44
N VAL A 23 16.67 -4.81 -6.89
CA VAL A 23 15.87 -4.11 -7.90
C VAL A 23 15.48 -2.71 -7.42
N GLY A 24 15.04 -2.58 -6.17
CA GLY A 24 14.71 -1.28 -5.57
C GLY A 24 15.88 -0.30 -5.58
N SER A 25 17.10 -0.76 -5.23
CA SER A 25 18.30 0.08 -5.25
C SER A 25 18.69 0.53 -6.66
N ILE A 26 18.57 -0.34 -7.67
CA ILE A 26 18.79 0.03 -9.07
C ILE A 26 17.79 1.10 -9.50
N PHE A 27 16.52 0.93 -9.13
CA PHE A 27 15.47 1.89 -9.46
C PHE A 27 15.68 3.24 -8.76
N ASP A 28 16.28 3.27 -7.58
CA ASP A 28 16.63 4.51 -6.89
C ASP A 28 17.75 5.27 -7.62
N VAL A 29 18.72 4.55 -8.19
CA VAL A 29 19.76 5.17 -9.03
C VAL A 29 19.12 5.77 -10.29
N ILE A 30 18.25 5.02 -10.96
CA ILE A 30 17.54 5.48 -12.16
C ILE A 30 16.67 6.71 -11.86
N GLN A 31 16.00 6.74 -10.70
CA GLN A 31 15.17 7.88 -10.29
C GLN A 31 15.97 9.18 -10.11
N LYS A 32 17.26 9.12 -9.78
CA LYS A 32 18.12 10.32 -9.71
C LYS A 32 18.30 11.00 -11.07
N PHE A 33 18.04 10.29 -12.17
CA PHE A 33 18.06 10.82 -13.53
C PHE A 33 16.69 11.38 -13.98
N GLY A 34 15.73 11.56 -13.05
CA GLY A 34 14.42 12.15 -13.34
C GLY A 34 13.38 11.18 -13.90
N ILE A 35 13.69 9.89 -13.96
CA ILE A 35 12.76 8.85 -14.43
C ILE A 35 11.98 8.29 -13.23
N THR A 36 10.65 8.42 -13.23
CA THR A 36 9.81 7.89 -12.15
C THR A 36 9.70 6.37 -12.23
N MET A 37 10.21 5.67 -11.22
CA MET A 37 10.11 4.21 -11.15
C MET A 37 8.95 3.75 -10.26
N PRO A 38 8.29 2.63 -10.60
CA PRO A 38 7.16 2.12 -9.83
C PRO A 38 7.56 1.52 -8.48
N LEU A 39 8.83 1.13 -8.30
CA LEU A 39 9.38 0.60 -7.05
C LEU A 39 10.63 1.38 -6.64
N SER A 40 10.90 1.42 -5.35
CA SER A 40 12.10 2.01 -4.74
C SER A 40 12.56 1.13 -3.59
N SER A 41 13.82 1.22 -3.17
CA SER A 41 14.29 0.45 -2.01
C SER A 41 13.50 0.80 -0.75
N GLN A 42 13.10 2.06 -0.61
CA GLN A 42 12.25 2.54 0.48
C GLN A 42 10.84 1.94 0.43
N ARG A 43 10.22 1.84 -0.76
CA ARG A 43 8.93 1.16 -0.92
C ARG A 43 9.02 -0.31 -0.58
N VAL A 44 10.09 -1.00 -1.00
CA VAL A 44 10.32 -2.41 -0.64
C VAL A 44 10.42 -2.56 0.87
N LYS A 45 11.23 -1.73 1.53
CA LYS A 45 11.36 -1.74 2.99
C LYS A 45 10.00 -1.52 3.67
N PHE A 46 9.26 -0.50 3.25
CA PHE A 46 7.94 -0.17 3.80
C PHE A 46 6.95 -1.33 3.68
N LEU A 47 6.91 -2.02 2.53
CA LEU A 47 6.00 -3.15 2.30
C LEU A 47 6.37 -4.41 3.10
N THR A 48 7.64 -4.54 3.48
CA THR A 48 8.15 -5.73 4.19
C THR A 48 8.10 -5.60 5.71
N GLU A 49 8.00 -4.38 6.23
CA GLU A 49 7.90 -4.14 7.66
C GLU A 49 6.47 -4.35 8.19
N ASN A 50 6.35 -5.05 9.32
CA ASN A 50 5.06 -5.28 9.97
C ASN A 50 4.64 -4.03 10.77
N ARG A 51 3.92 -3.12 10.11
CA ARG A 51 3.40 -1.89 10.71
C ARG A 51 1.92 -2.06 11.05
N ARG A 52 1.64 -2.63 12.22
CA ARG A 52 0.28 -2.74 12.76
C ARG A 52 0.02 -1.64 13.78
N TYR A 53 -1.07 -0.91 13.58
CA TYR A 53 -1.54 0.10 14.51
C TYR A 53 -2.81 -0.40 15.19
N SER A 54 -2.86 -0.28 16.52
CA SER A 54 -4.08 -0.52 17.29
C SER A 54 -4.77 0.82 17.59
N ILE A 55 -6.10 0.80 17.58
CA ILE A 55 -6.96 1.93 17.97
C ILE A 55 -7.51 1.79 19.39
N ASP A 56 -7.08 0.78 20.15
CA ASP A 56 -7.65 0.45 21.46
C ASP A 56 -7.47 1.59 22.46
N LYS A 57 -6.28 2.22 22.48
CA LYS A 57 -6.03 3.39 23.34
C LYS A 57 -7.00 4.54 23.04
N VAL A 58 -7.25 4.81 21.77
CA VAL A 58 -8.11 5.92 21.33
C VAL A 58 -9.59 5.60 21.60
N ARG A 59 -9.99 4.33 21.51
CA ARG A 59 -11.31 3.86 21.94
C ARG A 59 -11.53 4.08 23.42
N THR A 60 -10.57 3.70 24.26
CA THR A 60 -10.70 3.80 25.72
C THR A 60 -10.62 5.24 26.22
N VAL A 61 -9.66 6.03 25.72
CA VAL A 61 -9.38 7.38 26.25
C VAL A 61 -10.32 8.44 25.67
N LEU A 62 -10.65 8.34 24.38
CA LEU A 62 -11.41 9.36 23.67
C LEU A 62 -12.84 8.92 23.33
N GLY A 63 -13.24 7.70 23.72
CA GLY A 63 -14.54 7.13 23.34
C GLY A 63 -14.70 6.97 21.82
N PHE A 64 -13.59 6.89 21.07
CA PHE A 64 -13.64 6.89 19.62
C PHE A 64 -14.30 5.62 19.08
N ASN A 65 -15.44 5.78 18.42
CA ASN A 65 -16.12 4.69 17.72
C ASN A 65 -16.06 4.91 16.19
N PRO A 66 -15.27 4.10 15.44
CA PRO A 66 -15.15 4.28 14.00
C PRO A 66 -16.48 4.01 13.29
N LYS A 67 -17.08 5.06 12.70
CA LYS A 67 -18.36 4.98 11.95
C LYS A 67 -18.25 4.17 10.67
N ILE A 68 -17.05 4.10 10.08
CA ILE A 68 -16.78 3.41 8.83
C ILE A 68 -15.77 2.31 9.09
N GLY A 69 -16.15 1.06 8.81
CA GLY A 69 -15.26 -0.09 8.90
C GLY A 69 -14.23 -0.12 7.76
N LEU A 70 -13.16 -0.89 7.95
CA LEU A 70 -12.05 -0.96 6.99
C LEU A 70 -12.48 -1.36 5.57
N GLU A 71 -13.39 -2.33 5.43
CA GLU A 71 -13.82 -2.78 4.10
C GLU A 71 -14.60 -1.69 3.36
N GLU A 72 -15.53 -1.04 4.04
CA GLU A 72 -16.33 0.04 3.47
C GLU A 72 -15.45 1.25 3.12
N GLY A 73 -14.53 1.62 4.02
CA GLY A 73 -13.54 2.67 3.75
C GLY A 73 -12.72 2.39 2.50
N LEU A 74 -12.19 1.16 2.35
CA LEU A 74 -11.43 0.77 1.17
C LEU A 74 -12.25 0.85 -0.13
N LYS A 75 -13.53 0.47 -0.11
CA LYS A 75 -14.42 0.58 -1.28
C LYS A 75 -14.64 2.03 -1.70
N ARG A 76 -14.91 2.92 -0.73
CA ARG A 76 -15.10 4.35 -0.98
C ARG A 76 -13.84 5.00 -1.54
N THR A 77 -12.68 4.70 -0.96
CA THR A 77 -11.40 5.20 -1.44
C THR A 77 -11.14 4.74 -2.88
N TYR A 78 -11.29 3.44 -3.17
CA TYR A 78 -11.09 2.93 -4.53
C TYR A 78 -12.01 3.60 -5.56
N LYS A 79 -13.30 3.77 -5.23
CA LYS A 79 -14.27 4.46 -6.09
C LYS A 79 -13.82 5.89 -6.38
N TRP A 80 -13.38 6.64 -5.37
CA TRP A 80 -12.88 8.00 -5.53
C TRP A 80 -11.66 8.07 -6.44
N TYR A 81 -10.68 7.17 -6.28
CA TYR A 81 -9.48 7.12 -7.14
C TYR A 81 -9.86 6.88 -8.61
N LYS A 82 -10.87 6.02 -8.86
CA LYS A 82 -11.36 5.74 -10.20
C LYS A 82 -12.04 6.93 -10.85
N GLU A 83 -12.89 7.63 -10.11
CA GLU A 83 -13.64 8.79 -10.60
C GLU A 83 -12.71 9.98 -10.91
N ASN A 84 -11.66 10.17 -10.12
CA ASN A 84 -10.73 11.29 -10.25
C ASN A 84 -9.52 11.00 -11.14
N ARG A 85 -9.52 9.89 -11.88
CA ARG A 85 -8.41 9.48 -12.78
C ARG A 85 -7.04 9.44 -12.09
N HIS A 86 -7.02 8.96 -10.85
CA HIS A 86 -5.80 8.72 -10.07
C HIS A 86 -5.42 7.23 -9.99
N LEU A 87 -6.08 6.37 -10.77
CA LEU A 87 -5.71 4.97 -10.97
C LEU A 87 -4.62 4.84 -12.03
#